data_AF-A0A1R2CK35-F1
#
_entry.id   AF-A0A1R2CK35-F1
#
_cell.length_a   1.000
_cell.length_b   1.000
_cell.length_c   1.000
_cell.angle_alpha   90.00
_cell.angle_beta   90.00
_cell.angle_gamma   90.00
#
_symmetry.space_group_name_H-M   'P 1'
#
loop_
_entity.id
_entity.type
_entity.pdbx_description
1 polymer ?
#
loop_
_entity_poly.entity_id
_entity_poly.type
_entity_poly.pdbx_seq_one_letter_code
_entity_poly.pdbx_strand_id
1 'polypeptide(L)'
;MESSLRLLSITVISYKILPEQQGGYVKLYVNVEGKTRFMHPLSLHINPSPVFKFSTRYSELLCLHLELKELFPELELPAFPKKKWIGSRSQSFITKRIQQLNDYFTAILQIAEVNPSEPLMRLISPHRPLKICVIGGPRVGKQYLVELFVKNESANYPVDSQTKVSMCSVEIAKSTPIDLLIEDKLFRIACLDIKTFTGNEGQEKAFVNEIIADKHAAVIMYKERGTNGYATAREIYDILKPRIPCVLANCDAGSHDGEFSIRTSRDAFLAFEALVKIFKSD
;
A
#
# COMPACT_ATOMS: atom_id res chain seq x y z
N MET A 1 5.14 11.28 21.01
CA MET A 1 5.14 10.82 19.61
C MET A 1 3.78 10.18 19.36
N GLU A 2 2.79 10.97 18.92
CA GLU A 2 1.53 10.38 18.46
C GLU A 2 1.80 9.65 17.16
N SER A 3 1.45 8.36 17.11
CA SER A 3 1.59 7.54 15.91
C SER A 3 0.91 8.23 14.74
N SER A 4 1.73 8.61 13.76
CA SER A 4 1.37 9.28 12.52
C SER A 4 0.67 8.33 11.55
N LEU A 5 -0.21 7.46 12.04
CA LEU A 5 -1.09 6.56 11.31
C LEU A 5 -2.47 6.64 12.01
N ARG A 6 -3.53 7.08 11.33
CA ARG A 6 -4.93 7.32 11.71
C ARG A 6 -5.79 7.51 10.45
N LEU A 7 -6.83 6.71 10.31
CA LEU A 7 -7.88 6.93 9.31
C LEU A 7 -8.69 8.16 9.68
N LEU A 8 -8.95 9.02 8.70
CA LEU A 8 -9.68 10.27 8.88
C LEU A 8 -11.19 10.06 8.83
N SER A 9 -11.63 9.27 7.86
CA SER A 9 -13.05 9.01 7.63
C SER A 9 -13.26 7.70 6.91
N ILE A 10 -14.35 7.01 7.25
CA ILE A 10 -14.92 5.90 6.51
C ILE A 10 -16.41 6.23 6.34
N THR A 11 -16.88 6.28 5.10
CA THR A 11 -18.26 6.59 4.75
C THR A 11 -18.81 5.50 3.85
N VAL A 12 -19.90 4.88 4.29
CA VAL A 12 -20.75 4.03 3.46
C VAL A 12 -21.54 4.90 2.50
N ILE A 13 -21.31 4.73 1.20
CA ILE A 13 -21.97 5.49 0.14
C ILE A 13 -23.15 4.73 -0.49
N SER A 14 -23.13 3.40 -0.46
CA SER A 14 -24.25 2.59 -0.95
C SER A 14 -24.27 1.19 -0.35
N TYR A 15 -25.45 0.59 -0.41
CA TYR A 15 -25.73 -0.73 0.11
C TYR A 15 -26.53 -1.51 -0.95
N LYS A 16 -25.95 -2.59 -1.47
CA LYS A 16 -26.52 -3.39 -2.56
C LYS A 16 -26.93 -4.76 -2.05
N ILE A 17 -28.11 -5.18 -2.48
CA ILE A 17 -28.68 -6.49 -2.19
C ILE A 17 -28.56 -7.32 -3.46
N LEU A 18 -27.70 -8.32 -3.46
CA LEU A 18 -27.52 -9.18 -4.62
C LEU A 18 -28.49 -10.37 -4.56
N PRO A 19 -29.21 -10.65 -5.65
CA PRO A 19 -29.98 -11.88 -5.79
C PRO A 19 -29.04 -13.10 -5.89
N GLU A 20 -29.61 -14.25 -5.61
CA GLU A 20 -28.92 -15.52 -5.51
C GLU A 20 -28.42 -16.06 -6.85
N GLN A 21 -27.28 -16.76 -6.83
CA GLN A 21 -27.00 -17.82 -7.79
C GLN A 21 -26.92 -19.13 -7.01
N GLN A 22 -27.98 -19.95 -7.12
CA GLN A 22 -28.07 -21.36 -6.69
C GLN A 22 -27.70 -21.67 -5.22
N GLY A 23 -28.43 -21.20 -4.19
CA GLY A 23 -28.15 -21.71 -2.82
C GLY A 23 -28.71 -21.04 -1.56
N GLY A 24 -29.73 -20.19 -1.62
CA GLY A 24 -30.58 -19.83 -0.46
C GLY A 24 -30.23 -18.62 0.42
N TYR A 25 -29.31 -17.69 0.09
CA TYR A 25 -29.12 -16.47 0.89
C TYR A 25 -28.85 -15.18 0.09
N VAL A 26 -29.43 -14.08 0.58
CA VAL A 26 -29.20 -12.71 0.11
C VAL A 26 -27.82 -12.20 0.53
N LYS A 27 -27.00 -11.75 -0.43
CA LYS A 27 -25.71 -11.10 -0.14
C LYS A 27 -25.89 -9.58 -0.05
N LEU A 28 -25.28 -8.99 0.97
CA LEU A 28 -25.36 -7.56 1.26
C LEU A 28 -23.96 -6.97 1.09
N TYR A 29 -23.81 -6.08 0.11
CA TYR A 29 -22.55 -5.39 -0.18
C TYR A 29 -22.64 -3.94 0.22
N VAL A 30 -21.54 -3.44 0.77
CA VAL A 30 -21.37 -2.07 1.24
C VAL A 30 -20.24 -1.46 0.44
N ASN A 31 -20.52 -0.38 -0.27
CA ASN A 31 -19.48 0.41 -0.92
C ASN A 31 -19.05 1.52 0.04
N VAL A 32 -17.76 1.61 0.25
CA VAL A 32 -17.15 2.47 1.26
C VAL A 32 -16.18 3.41 0.57
N GLU A 33 -16.18 4.68 0.98
CA GLU A 33 -15.12 5.63 0.67
C GLU A 33 -14.40 6.04 1.96
N GLY A 34 -13.10 6.25 1.89
CA GLY A 34 -12.36 6.70 3.06
C GLY A 34 -11.14 7.56 2.75
N LYS A 35 -10.64 8.22 3.79
CA LYS A 35 -9.47 9.12 3.74
C LYS A 35 -8.49 8.73 4.83
N THR A 36 -7.21 8.87 4.56
CA THR A 36 -6.15 8.59 5.53
C THR A 36 -5.08 9.69 5.48
N ARG A 37 -4.46 10.03 6.63
CA ARG A 37 -3.44 11.11 6.67
C ARG A 37 -2.10 10.69 6.03
N PHE A 38 -1.93 9.43 5.62
CA PHE A 38 -0.66 8.87 5.11
C PHE A 38 -0.67 8.68 3.60
N MET A 39 -1.76 9.08 2.92
CA MET A 39 -1.79 9.04 1.46
C MET A 39 -0.64 9.89 0.94
N HIS A 40 0.30 9.25 0.27
CA HIS A 40 1.46 9.95 -0.26
C HIS A 40 1.00 11.12 -1.15
N PRO A 41 1.52 12.36 -0.99
CA PRO A 41 1.01 13.54 -1.71
C PRO A 41 0.99 13.37 -3.24
N LEU A 42 1.94 12.61 -3.81
CA LEU A 42 1.96 12.32 -5.24
C LEU A 42 0.78 11.44 -5.71
N SER A 43 0.23 10.58 -4.83
CA SER A 43 -1.02 9.87 -5.12
C SER A 43 -2.21 10.82 -5.28
N LEU A 44 -2.16 11.99 -4.62
CA LEU A 44 -3.22 13.01 -4.67
C LEU A 44 -3.10 13.92 -5.90
N HIS A 45 -1.91 14.05 -6.49
CA HIS A 45 -1.74 14.81 -7.73
C HIS A 45 -2.16 14.03 -8.97
N ILE A 46 -2.20 12.70 -8.88
CA ILE A 46 -2.60 11.81 -9.97
C ILE A 46 -4.10 11.45 -9.86
N ASN A 47 -4.64 11.35 -8.64
CA ASN A 47 -6.07 11.15 -8.41
C ASN A 47 -6.72 12.44 -7.87
N PRO A 48 -7.66 13.08 -8.60
CA PRO A 48 -8.30 14.32 -8.17
C PRO A 48 -9.20 14.13 -6.93
N SER A 49 -9.56 12.88 -6.61
CA SER A 49 -10.28 12.52 -5.39
C SER A 49 -9.35 11.74 -4.46
N PRO A 50 -8.95 12.30 -3.30
CA PRO A 50 -8.04 11.66 -2.36
C PRO A 50 -8.79 10.64 -1.48
N VAL A 51 -9.61 9.78 -2.08
CA VAL A 51 -10.41 8.79 -1.36
C VAL A 51 -10.11 7.40 -1.87
N PHE A 52 -9.94 6.45 -0.96
CA PHE A 52 -9.97 5.04 -1.33
C PHE A 52 -11.41 4.54 -1.34
N LYS A 53 -11.68 3.53 -2.16
CA LYS A 53 -12.97 2.88 -2.34
C LYS A 53 -12.82 1.38 -2.31
N PHE A 54 -13.73 0.71 -1.62
CA PHE A 54 -13.82 -0.74 -1.65
C PHE A 54 -15.27 -1.21 -1.46
N SER A 55 -15.52 -2.46 -1.84
CA SER A 55 -16.80 -3.12 -1.63
C SER A 55 -16.59 -4.33 -0.73
N THR A 56 -17.36 -4.44 0.34
CA THR A 56 -17.27 -5.56 1.29
C THR A 56 -18.64 -6.07 1.68
N ARG A 57 -18.73 -7.29 2.21
CA ARG A 57 -20.00 -7.82 2.68
C ARG A 57 -20.32 -7.26 4.05
N TYR A 58 -21.61 -7.11 4.33
CA TYR A 58 -22.08 -6.76 5.67
C TYR A 58 -21.60 -7.74 6.75
N SER A 59 -21.50 -9.03 6.40
CA SER A 59 -20.95 -10.06 7.30
C SER A 59 -19.50 -9.78 7.68
N GLU A 60 -18.66 -9.35 6.74
CA GLU A 60 -17.26 -9.04 7.01
C GLU A 60 -17.14 -7.85 7.97
N LEU A 61 -18.01 -6.84 7.83
CA LEU A 61 -18.05 -5.71 8.76
C LEU A 61 -18.42 -6.14 10.19
N LEU A 62 -19.32 -7.12 10.32
CA LEU A 62 -19.65 -7.71 11.62
C LEU A 62 -18.46 -8.52 12.17
N CYS A 63 -17.79 -9.31 11.34
CA CYS A 63 -16.59 -10.05 11.74
C CYS A 63 -15.51 -9.09 12.25
N LEU A 64 -15.26 -7.98 11.55
CA LEU A 64 -14.36 -6.93 12.02
C LEU A 64 -14.75 -6.43 13.41
N HIS A 65 -16.03 -6.11 13.63
CA HIS A 65 -16.47 -5.63 14.95
C HIS A 65 -16.20 -6.65 16.07
N LEU A 66 -16.43 -7.93 15.80
CA LEU A 66 -16.18 -9.00 16.76
C LEU A 66 -14.68 -9.16 17.05
N GLU A 67 -13.83 -9.11 16.01
CA GLU A 67 -12.37 -9.14 16.15
C GLU A 67 -11.86 -7.95 16.96
N LEU A 68 -12.39 -6.74 16.73
CA LEU A 68 -12.06 -5.55 17.53
C LEU A 68 -12.46 -5.72 19.00
N LYS A 69 -13.63 -6.31 19.27
CA LYS A 69 -14.08 -6.55 20.64
C LYS A 69 -13.21 -7.56 21.37
N GLU A 70 -12.72 -8.58 20.66
CA GLU A 70 -11.81 -9.57 21.21
C GLU A 70 -10.42 -8.99 21.51
N LEU A 71 -9.90 -8.15 20.62
CA LEU A 71 -8.59 -7.51 20.79
C LEU A 71 -8.59 -6.38 21.81
N PHE A 72 -9.73 -5.71 22.00
CA PHE A 72 -9.89 -4.57 22.90
C PHE A 72 -11.03 -4.81 23.90
N PRO A 73 -10.95 -5.83 24.76
CA PRO A 73 -12.06 -6.25 25.61
C PRO A 73 -12.45 -5.21 26.67
N GLU A 74 -11.51 -4.37 27.09
CA GLU A 74 -11.69 -3.32 28.09
C GLU A 74 -12.29 -2.02 27.52
N LEU A 75 -12.37 -1.89 26.18
CA LEU A 75 -12.90 -0.69 25.54
C LEU A 75 -14.40 -0.82 25.28
N GLU A 76 -15.15 0.23 25.62
CA GLU A 76 -16.55 0.35 25.23
C GLU A 76 -16.66 0.71 23.74
N LEU A 77 -16.72 -0.33 22.88
CA LEU A 77 -16.91 -0.13 21.45
C LEU A 77 -18.36 0.28 21.13
N PRO A 78 -18.57 1.18 20.14
CA PRO A 78 -19.91 1.54 19.69
C PRO A 78 -20.67 0.31 19.19
N ALA A 79 -21.97 0.28 19.42
CA ALA A 79 -22.81 -0.86 19.07
C ALA A 79 -22.85 -1.06 17.54
N PHE A 80 -22.48 -2.26 17.08
CA PHE A 80 -22.61 -2.59 15.67
C PHE A 80 -24.09 -2.77 15.28
N PRO A 81 -24.52 -2.28 14.10
CA PRO A 81 -25.92 -2.38 13.72
C PRO A 81 -26.36 -3.85 13.62
N LYS A 82 -27.45 -4.24 14.28
CA LYS A 82 -27.90 -5.65 14.27
C LYS A 82 -28.45 -6.06 12.90
N LYS A 83 -28.20 -7.28 12.44
CA LYS A 83 -28.86 -7.83 11.24
C LYS A 83 -30.37 -7.89 11.50
N LYS A 84 -31.18 -7.39 10.56
CA LYS A 84 -32.64 -7.62 10.57
C LYS A 84 -32.98 -8.67 9.53
N TRP A 85 -33.76 -9.66 9.93
CA TRP A 85 -34.16 -10.80 9.10
C TRP A 85 -35.39 -10.50 8.24
N ILE A 86 -36.21 -9.50 8.60
CA ILE A 86 -37.47 -9.16 7.91
C ILE A 86 -37.41 -7.71 7.41
N GLY A 87 -37.89 -7.45 6.18
CA GLY A 87 -37.98 -6.11 5.60
C GLY A 87 -36.66 -5.53 5.08
N SER A 88 -35.65 -6.37 4.85
CA SER A 88 -34.27 -5.97 4.56
C SER A 88 -34.04 -5.38 3.15
N ARG A 89 -35.10 -5.16 2.36
CA ARG A 89 -35.01 -4.73 0.95
C ARG A 89 -35.68 -3.38 0.64
N SER A 90 -36.36 -2.74 1.59
CA SER A 90 -36.95 -1.42 1.35
C SER A 90 -35.88 -0.33 1.25
N GLN A 91 -36.15 0.71 0.47
CA GLN A 91 -35.24 1.87 0.40
C GLN A 91 -35.05 2.53 1.77
N SER A 92 -36.11 2.61 2.58
CA SER A 92 -36.04 3.13 3.95
C SER A 92 -35.12 2.30 4.85
N PHE A 93 -35.14 0.97 4.72
CA PHE A 93 -34.22 0.08 5.42
C PHE A 93 -32.77 0.33 4.98
N ILE A 94 -32.54 0.45 3.67
CA ILE A 94 -31.23 0.71 3.09
C ILE A 94 -30.67 2.04 3.62
N THR A 95 -31.42 3.14 3.51
CA THR A 95 -31.00 4.46 4.00
C THR A 95 -30.68 4.43 5.50
N LYS A 96 -31.55 3.81 6.31
CA LYS A 96 -31.31 3.67 7.75
C LYS A 96 -30.05 2.85 8.04
N ARG A 97 -29.79 1.78 7.28
CA ARG A 97 -28.60 0.94 7.45
C ARG A 97 -27.32 1.69 7.12
N ILE A 98 -27.34 2.48 6.05
CA ILE A 98 -26.21 3.33 5.66
C ILE A 98 -25.89 4.32 6.79
N GLN A 99 -26.90 5.02 7.31
CA GLN A 99 -26.73 5.95 8.43
C GLN A 99 -26.11 5.27 9.65
N GLN A 100 -26.67 4.12 10.07
CA GLN A 100 -26.17 3.38 11.23
C GLN A 100 -24.71 2.92 11.08
N LEU A 101 -24.29 2.51 9.88
CA LEU A 101 -22.91 2.14 9.63
C LEU A 101 -21.98 3.37 9.61
N ASN A 102 -22.45 4.50 9.07
CA ASN A 102 -21.70 5.76 9.11
C ASN A 102 -21.49 6.26 10.54
N ASP A 103 -22.53 6.19 11.38
CA ASP A 103 -22.44 6.54 12.80
C ASP A 103 -21.44 5.62 13.52
N TYR A 104 -21.51 4.31 13.25
CA TYR A 104 -20.59 3.32 13.80
C TYR A 104 -19.12 3.61 13.43
N PHE A 105 -18.82 3.81 12.14
CA PHE A 105 -17.44 4.10 11.72
C PHE A 105 -16.96 5.44 12.23
N THR A 106 -17.81 6.47 12.23
CA THR A 106 -17.47 7.77 12.81
C THR A 106 -17.03 7.62 14.26
N ALA A 107 -17.77 6.84 15.07
CA ALA A 107 -17.43 6.60 16.47
C ALA A 107 -16.17 5.72 16.62
N ILE A 108 -16.05 4.62 15.87
CA ILE A 108 -14.87 3.72 15.91
C ILE A 108 -13.58 4.48 15.63
N LEU A 109 -13.59 5.39 14.64
CA LEU A 109 -12.39 6.12 14.25
C LEU A 109 -11.93 7.16 15.28
N GLN A 110 -12.75 7.50 16.28
CA GLN A 110 -12.36 8.38 17.39
C GLN A 110 -11.61 7.63 18.51
N ILE A 111 -11.64 6.30 18.53
CA ILE A 111 -10.96 5.50 19.57
C ILE A 111 -9.50 5.31 19.13
N ALA A 112 -8.56 5.91 19.88
CA ALA A 112 -7.15 5.99 19.48
C ALA A 112 -6.47 4.61 19.41
N GLU A 113 -6.85 3.69 20.30
CA GLU A 113 -6.35 2.32 20.38
C GLU A 113 -6.83 1.47 19.20
N VAL A 114 -8.03 1.78 18.69
CA VAL A 114 -8.65 1.07 17.57
C VAL A 114 -8.23 1.66 16.22
N ASN A 115 -7.91 2.95 16.15
CA ASN A 115 -7.54 3.64 14.92
C ASN A 115 -6.03 3.99 14.90
N PRO A 116 -5.16 3.25 14.19
CA PRO A 116 -5.45 2.29 13.11
C PRO A 116 -4.96 0.87 13.43
N SER A 117 -5.76 0.13 14.19
CA SER A 117 -5.52 -1.28 14.48
C SER A 117 -5.43 -2.13 13.20
N GLU A 118 -4.69 -3.24 13.28
CA GLU A 118 -4.48 -4.14 12.14
C GLU A 118 -5.78 -4.66 11.50
N PRO A 119 -6.83 -5.08 12.24
CA PRO A 119 -8.09 -5.51 11.62
C PRO A 119 -8.75 -4.42 10.78
N LEU A 120 -8.72 -3.17 11.27
CA LEU A 120 -9.29 -2.03 10.57
C LEU A 120 -8.51 -1.71 9.29
N MET A 121 -7.19 -1.84 9.34
CA MET A 121 -6.32 -1.66 8.18
C MET A 121 -6.52 -2.76 7.14
N ARG A 122 -6.68 -4.01 7.57
CA ARG A 122 -6.99 -5.16 6.71
C ARG A 122 -8.33 -4.99 5.98
N LEU A 123 -9.32 -4.37 6.62
CA LEU A 123 -10.60 -4.09 5.96
C LEU A 123 -10.43 -3.17 4.74
N ILE A 124 -9.66 -2.09 4.88
CA ILE A 124 -9.57 -1.03 3.86
C ILE A 124 -8.45 -1.27 2.82
N SER A 125 -7.44 -2.05 3.19
CA SER A 125 -6.38 -2.56 2.33
C SER A 125 -6.37 -4.09 2.46
N PRO A 126 -7.34 -4.79 1.84
CA PRO A 126 -7.42 -6.25 1.95
C PRO A 126 -6.26 -6.97 1.26
N HIS A 127 -5.50 -6.26 0.42
CA HIS A 127 -4.25 -6.77 -0.11
C HIS A 127 -3.23 -6.92 1.02
N ARG A 128 -2.50 -8.06 1.01
CA ARG A 128 -1.38 -8.28 1.93
C ARG A 128 -0.44 -7.06 1.90
N PRO A 129 0.02 -6.57 3.05
CA PRO A 129 1.04 -5.53 3.06
C PRO A 129 2.26 -5.96 2.22
N LEU A 130 2.68 -5.10 1.31
CA LEU A 130 3.75 -5.38 0.36
C LEU A 130 5.11 -5.17 1.00
N LYS A 131 6.01 -6.15 0.82
CA LYS A 131 7.43 -6.04 1.12
C LYS A 131 8.16 -5.86 -0.21
N ILE A 132 8.67 -4.66 -0.47
CA ILE A 132 9.27 -4.31 -1.75
C ILE A 132 10.78 -4.14 -1.58
N CYS A 133 11.54 -4.67 -2.52
CA CYS A 133 12.98 -4.43 -2.60
C CYS A 133 13.31 -3.48 -3.74
N VAL A 134 14.13 -2.48 -3.47
CA VAL A 134 14.77 -1.65 -4.48
C VAL A 134 16.20 -2.14 -4.62
N ILE A 135 16.58 -2.52 -5.83
CA ILE A 135 17.90 -3.01 -6.16
C ILE A 135 18.55 -1.99 -7.10
N GLY A 136 19.79 -1.60 -6.84
CA GLY A 136 20.55 -0.83 -7.81
C GLY A 136 22.03 -0.80 -7.48
N GLY A 137 22.86 -0.43 -8.46
CA GLY A 137 24.29 -0.24 -8.23
C GLY A 137 24.62 0.86 -7.21
N PRO A 138 25.89 0.99 -6.81
CA PRO A 138 26.35 2.14 -6.05
C PRO A 138 25.96 3.44 -6.79
N ARG A 139 25.34 4.40 -6.08
CA ARG A 139 24.98 5.74 -6.60
C ARG A 139 23.91 5.79 -7.70
N VAL A 140 23.15 4.71 -7.92
CA VAL A 140 22.08 4.67 -8.95
C VAL A 140 20.74 5.11 -8.36
N GLY A 141 20.26 6.33 -8.66
CA GLY A 141 18.87 6.80 -8.53
C GLY A 141 18.15 6.65 -7.18
N LYS A 142 18.79 6.07 -6.16
CA LYS A 142 18.22 5.76 -4.84
C LYS A 142 17.69 7.02 -4.15
N GLN A 143 18.33 8.16 -4.36
CA GLN A 143 17.92 9.46 -3.83
C GLN A 143 16.46 9.82 -4.15
N TYR A 144 15.97 9.50 -5.36
CA TYR A 144 14.58 9.81 -5.75
C TYR A 144 13.55 8.96 -5.01
N LEU A 145 13.95 7.76 -4.58
CA LEU A 145 13.13 6.88 -3.74
C LEU A 145 13.14 7.33 -2.29
N VAL A 146 14.30 7.78 -1.78
CA VAL A 146 14.38 8.41 -0.46
C VAL A 146 13.49 9.66 -0.41
N GLU A 147 13.58 10.52 -1.42
CA GLU A 147 12.72 11.72 -1.54
C GLU A 147 11.24 11.38 -1.67
N LEU A 148 10.90 10.24 -2.29
CA LEU A 148 9.52 9.75 -2.37
C LEU A 148 8.98 9.33 -0.99
N PHE A 149 9.82 8.85 -0.07
CA PHE A 149 9.31 8.19 1.15
C PHE A 149 9.67 8.89 2.47
N VAL A 150 10.67 9.79 2.49
CA VAL A 150 11.23 10.39 3.71
C VAL A 150 10.81 11.87 3.90
N LYS A 151 9.98 12.43 3.02
CA LYS A 151 9.79 13.89 2.88
C LYS A 151 9.01 14.62 3.99
N ASN A 152 8.95 14.12 5.23
CA ASN A 152 8.22 14.78 6.32
C ASN A 152 8.99 15.05 7.62
N GLU A 153 10.31 14.90 7.69
CA GLU A 153 11.07 15.50 8.78
C GLU A 153 11.89 16.69 8.27
N SER A 154 11.36 17.89 8.52
CA SER A 154 12.11 19.14 8.52
C SER A 154 13.15 19.10 9.64
N ALA A 155 14.26 18.41 9.40
CA ALA A 155 15.32 18.24 10.36
C ALA A 155 16.53 19.08 9.92
N ASN A 156 16.66 20.27 10.51
CA ASN A 156 17.86 21.09 10.48
C ASN A 156 18.98 20.36 11.24
N TYR A 157 19.74 19.50 10.56
CA TYR A 157 20.97 18.90 11.08
C TYR A 157 22.17 19.29 10.20
N PRO A 158 23.28 19.73 10.79
CA PRO A 158 24.48 20.10 10.05
C PRO A 158 25.33 18.84 9.83
N VAL A 159 25.02 18.06 8.79
CA VAL A 159 25.86 16.94 8.33
C VAL A 159 25.83 16.88 6.80
N ASP A 160 26.95 16.52 6.16
CA ASP A 160 27.10 16.50 4.71
C ASP A 160 26.03 15.63 4.00
N SER A 161 25.72 16.02 2.76
CA SER A 161 24.63 15.45 1.95
C SER A 161 24.87 14.00 1.53
N GLN A 162 26.11 13.49 1.56
CA GLN A 162 26.45 12.13 1.15
C GLN A 162 26.17 11.12 2.26
N THR A 163 26.46 11.47 3.51
CA THR A 163 26.20 10.63 4.68
C THR A 163 24.70 10.62 5.02
N LYS A 164 23.99 11.72 4.72
CA LYS A 164 22.55 11.92 4.92
C LYS A 164 21.65 10.94 4.15
N VAL A 165 22.02 10.56 2.93
CA VAL A 165 21.21 9.70 2.06
C VAL A 165 21.43 8.21 2.37
N SER A 166 22.61 7.82 2.86
CA SER A 166 22.93 6.40 3.12
C SER A 166 22.40 5.88 4.45
N MET A 167 22.33 6.72 5.49
CA MET A 167 21.95 6.29 6.85
C MET A 167 20.46 6.54 7.16
N CYS A 168 19.91 7.73 6.84
CA CYS A 168 18.50 8.02 7.13
C CYS A 168 17.50 7.25 6.23
N SER A 169 17.91 6.82 5.04
CA SER A 169 16.98 6.18 4.08
C SER A 169 16.73 4.70 4.32
N VAL A 170 17.65 4.00 4.97
CA VAL A 170 17.60 2.55 5.14
C VAL A 170 16.86 2.15 6.41
N GLU A 171 16.95 2.93 7.49
CA GLU A 171 16.24 2.64 8.76
C GLU A 171 14.81 3.20 8.79
N ILE A 172 14.57 4.39 8.23
CA ILE A 172 13.24 5.03 8.23
C ILE A 172 12.28 4.32 7.27
N ALA A 173 12.76 3.87 6.10
CA ALA A 173 11.95 3.10 5.15
C ALA A 173 11.62 1.67 5.62
N LYS A 174 12.35 1.17 6.64
CA LYS A 174 12.13 -0.15 7.24
C LYS A 174 11.09 -0.14 8.36
N SER A 175 10.83 1.00 9.01
CA SER A 175 10.04 1.04 10.24
C SER A 175 8.63 1.62 10.11
N THR A 176 8.36 2.39 9.05
CA THR A 176 7.04 3.04 8.86
C THR A 176 6.35 2.53 7.59
N PRO A 177 5.16 1.92 7.69
CA PRO A 177 4.41 1.49 6.51
C PRO A 177 3.97 2.70 5.68
N ILE A 178 3.93 2.51 4.36
CA ILE A 178 3.62 3.56 3.39
C ILE A 178 2.33 3.20 2.67
N ASP A 179 1.33 4.06 2.75
CA ASP A 179 0.03 3.84 2.11
C ASP A 179 -0.04 4.61 0.77
N LEU A 180 -0.22 3.89 -0.32
CA LEU A 180 -0.37 4.42 -1.69
C LEU A 180 -1.82 4.30 -2.14
N LEU A 181 -2.37 5.34 -2.76
CA LEU A 181 -3.66 5.27 -3.44
C LEU A 181 -3.44 5.08 -4.94
N ILE A 182 -3.91 3.95 -5.46
CA ILE A 182 -3.79 3.59 -6.88
C ILE A 182 -5.16 3.09 -7.38
N GLU A 183 -5.75 3.82 -8.34
CA GLU A 183 -7.08 3.53 -8.91
C GLU A 183 -8.14 3.37 -7.81
N ASP A 184 -8.23 4.36 -6.93
CA ASP A 184 -9.11 4.37 -5.76
C ASP A 184 -8.87 3.22 -4.76
N LYS A 185 -7.82 2.40 -4.87
CA LYS A 185 -7.52 1.34 -3.90
C LYS A 185 -6.33 1.71 -3.04
N LEU A 186 -6.43 1.45 -1.74
CA LEU A 186 -5.34 1.65 -0.79
C LEU A 186 -4.40 0.43 -0.83
N PHE A 187 -3.11 0.70 -0.98
CA PHE A 187 -2.04 -0.29 -0.95
C PHE A 187 -1.05 0.07 0.14
N ARG A 188 -0.81 -0.86 1.05
CA ARG A 188 0.22 -0.70 2.09
C ARG A 188 1.53 -1.35 1.67
N ILE A 189 2.61 -0.59 1.69
CA ILE A 189 3.99 -1.08 1.67
C ILE A 189 4.43 -1.19 3.13
N ALA A 190 4.49 -2.40 3.67
CA ALA A 190 4.93 -2.63 5.05
C ALA A 190 6.45 -2.52 5.22
N CYS A 191 7.21 -2.75 4.16
CA CYS A 191 8.66 -2.74 4.19
C CYS A 191 9.20 -2.33 2.82
N LEU A 192 10.11 -1.36 2.81
CA LEU A 192 10.89 -0.99 1.64
C LEU A 192 12.38 -1.19 1.94
N ASP A 193 12.97 -2.21 1.33
CA ASP A 193 14.39 -2.52 1.49
C ASP A 193 15.19 -2.03 0.29
N ILE A 194 16.20 -1.19 0.54
CA ILE A 194 17.14 -0.75 -0.49
C ILE A 194 18.39 -1.62 -0.41
N LYS A 195 18.64 -2.40 -1.47
CA LYS A 195 19.83 -3.23 -1.61
C LYS A 195 20.76 -2.70 -2.70
N THR A 196 22.06 -2.81 -2.43
CA THR A 196 23.10 -2.58 -3.42
C THR A 196 23.69 -3.92 -3.82
N PHE A 197 23.65 -4.25 -5.10
CA PHE A 197 24.41 -5.38 -5.60
C PHE A 197 25.82 -4.89 -5.98
N THR A 198 26.82 -5.45 -5.30
CA THR A 198 28.25 -5.21 -5.56
C THR A 198 28.98 -6.51 -5.87
N GLY A 199 28.23 -7.59 -6.14
CA GLY A 199 28.78 -8.93 -6.35
C GLY A 199 29.55 -9.03 -7.67
N ASN A 200 30.40 -10.06 -7.74
CA ASN A 200 31.04 -10.47 -8.98
C ASN A 200 30.07 -11.29 -9.83
N GLU A 201 30.37 -11.38 -11.13
CA GLU A 201 29.65 -12.23 -12.09
C GLU A 201 29.49 -13.67 -11.52
N GLY A 202 28.26 -14.18 -11.56
CA GLY A 202 27.88 -15.50 -11.06
C GLY A 202 27.27 -15.50 -9.65
N GLN A 203 27.21 -14.37 -8.95
CA GLN A 203 26.59 -14.24 -7.61
C GLN A 203 25.12 -13.80 -7.65
N GLU A 204 24.58 -13.47 -8.82
CA GLU A 204 23.24 -12.91 -9.05
C GLU A 204 22.16 -13.85 -8.52
N LYS A 205 22.30 -15.16 -8.77
CA LYS A 205 21.32 -16.17 -8.31
C LYS A 205 21.20 -16.24 -6.79
N ALA A 206 22.33 -16.20 -6.08
CA ALA A 206 22.34 -16.25 -4.62
C ALA A 206 21.69 -14.99 -4.05
N PHE A 207 22.05 -13.82 -4.60
CA PHE A 207 21.45 -12.54 -4.23
C PHE A 207 19.94 -12.51 -4.48
N VAL A 208 19.48 -12.99 -5.64
CA VAL A 208 18.05 -13.08 -5.96
C VAL A 208 17.32 -14.04 -5.03
N ASN A 209 17.92 -15.18 -4.68
CA ASN A 209 17.33 -16.13 -3.75
C ASN A 209 17.11 -15.52 -2.35
N GLU A 210 18.00 -14.64 -1.91
CA GLU A 210 17.83 -13.89 -0.65
C GLU A 210 16.62 -12.94 -0.73
N ILE A 211 16.38 -12.32 -1.89
CA ILE A 211 15.27 -11.38 -2.08
C ILE A 211 13.93 -12.11 -2.09
N ILE A 212 13.80 -13.18 -2.87
CA ILE A 212 12.53 -13.93 -2.98
C ILE A 212 12.14 -14.64 -1.68
N ALA A 213 13.09 -14.83 -0.74
CA ALA A 213 12.82 -15.46 0.55
C ALA A 213 11.86 -14.63 1.42
N ASP A 214 11.84 -13.30 1.28
CA ASP A 214 11.03 -12.41 2.12
C ASP A 214 10.31 -11.28 1.35
N LYS A 215 10.66 -11.03 0.09
CA LYS A 215 10.11 -9.89 -0.67
C LYS A 215 9.03 -10.33 -1.64
N HIS A 216 7.99 -9.52 -1.71
CA HIS A 216 6.86 -9.74 -2.60
C HIS A 216 7.14 -9.16 -3.99
N ALA A 217 7.97 -8.12 -4.08
CA ALA A 217 8.18 -7.36 -5.32
C ALA A 217 9.57 -6.72 -5.39
N ALA A 218 10.02 -6.36 -6.60
CA ALA A 218 11.27 -5.63 -6.79
C ALA A 218 11.22 -4.49 -7.82
N VAL A 219 11.95 -3.42 -7.53
CA VAL A 219 12.32 -2.37 -8.50
C VAL A 219 13.81 -2.48 -8.74
N ILE A 220 14.23 -2.80 -9.97
CA ILE A 220 15.64 -2.92 -10.32
C ILE A 220 16.05 -1.69 -11.11
N MET A 221 17.07 -0.99 -10.62
CA MET A 221 17.52 0.29 -11.14
C MET A 221 18.92 0.18 -11.72
N TYR A 222 19.12 0.80 -12.88
CA TYR A 222 20.43 1.00 -13.49
C TYR A 222 20.57 2.44 -13.98
N LYS A 223 21.82 2.88 -14.18
CA LYS A 223 22.12 4.24 -14.63
C LYS A 223 22.14 4.32 -16.16
N GLU A 224 23.08 3.66 -16.81
CA GLU A 224 23.32 3.84 -18.25
C GLU A 224 23.35 2.49 -18.98
N ARG A 225 22.74 2.43 -20.16
CA ARG A 225 22.74 1.22 -21.02
C ARG A 225 24.15 0.93 -21.55
N GLY A 226 24.42 -0.33 -21.85
CA GLY A 226 25.73 -0.76 -22.36
C GLY A 226 26.85 -0.74 -21.31
N THR A 227 26.55 -0.37 -20.06
CA THR A 227 27.49 -0.50 -18.95
C THR A 227 27.36 -1.86 -18.27
N ASN A 228 28.39 -2.28 -17.53
CA ASN A 228 28.33 -3.48 -16.69
C ASN A 228 27.16 -3.40 -15.68
N GLY A 229 26.89 -2.20 -15.15
CA GLY A 229 25.76 -1.99 -14.23
C GLY A 229 24.40 -2.28 -14.88
N TYR A 230 24.22 -1.98 -16.16
CA TYR A 230 23.02 -2.35 -16.91
C TYR A 230 22.94 -3.87 -17.14
N ALA A 231 24.04 -4.50 -17.57
CA ALA A 231 24.06 -5.94 -17.81
C ALA A 231 23.68 -6.72 -16.55
N THR A 232 24.29 -6.37 -15.40
CA THR A 232 23.97 -6.97 -14.10
C THR A 232 22.52 -6.72 -13.67
N ALA A 233 22.02 -5.49 -13.82
CA ALA A 233 20.62 -5.18 -13.51
C ALA A 233 19.65 -5.98 -14.37
N ARG A 234 19.99 -6.20 -15.65
CA ARG A 234 19.17 -6.97 -16.57
C ARG A 234 19.16 -8.45 -16.21
N GLU A 235 20.31 -9.02 -15.87
CA GLU A 235 20.40 -10.41 -15.42
C GLU A 235 19.59 -10.64 -14.14
N ILE A 236 19.72 -9.77 -13.14
CA ILE A 236 18.90 -9.82 -11.91
C ILE A 236 17.41 -9.75 -12.24
N TYR A 237 17.00 -8.85 -13.14
CA TYR A 237 15.60 -8.72 -13.59
C TYR A 237 15.10 -10.00 -14.26
N ASP A 238 15.87 -10.59 -15.18
CA ASP A 238 15.46 -11.78 -15.90
C ASP A 238 15.35 -13.02 -14.97
N ILE A 239 16.15 -13.10 -13.89
CA ILE A 239 16.02 -14.14 -12.86
C ILE A 239 14.79 -13.89 -11.96
N LEU A 240 14.50 -12.63 -11.61
CA LEU A 240 13.41 -12.26 -10.69
C LEU A 240 12.02 -12.31 -11.34
N LYS A 241 11.88 -11.81 -12.57
CA LYS A 241 10.60 -11.63 -13.27
C LYS A 241 9.69 -12.86 -13.29
N PRO A 242 10.18 -14.10 -13.50
CA PRO A 242 9.30 -15.27 -13.47
C PRO A 242 8.90 -15.72 -12.05
N ARG A 243 9.45 -15.10 -10.99
CA ARG A 243 9.26 -15.52 -9.60
C ARG A 243 8.45 -14.53 -8.77
N ILE A 244 8.66 -13.23 -8.99
CA ILE A 244 7.94 -12.15 -8.32
C ILE A 244 7.68 -11.00 -9.29
N PRO A 245 6.63 -10.18 -9.06
CA PRO A 245 6.45 -8.92 -9.76
C PRO A 245 7.70 -8.04 -9.65
N CYS A 246 8.24 -7.61 -10.78
CA CYS A 246 9.34 -6.67 -10.80
C CYS A 246 9.36 -5.76 -12.02
N VAL A 247 9.97 -4.58 -11.85
CA VAL A 247 10.16 -3.58 -12.92
C VAL A 247 11.63 -3.25 -13.07
N LEU A 248 12.07 -3.02 -14.31
CA LEU A 248 13.41 -2.54 -14.64
C LEU A 248 13.33 -1.03 -14.95
N ALA A 249 14.23 -0.26 -14.35
CA ALA A 249 14.20 1.19 -14.38
C ALA A 249 15.56 1.82 -14.71
N ASN A 250 15.58 2.68 -15.71
CA ASN A 250 16.69 3.53 -16.12
C ASN A 250 16.68 4.85 -15.33
N CYS A 251 17.82 5.28 -14.80
CA CYS A 251 17.93 6.52 -14.03
C CYS A 251 18.47 7.73 -14.83
N ASP A 252 19.11 7.54 -15.99
CA ASP A 252 19.88 8.58 -16.70
C ASP A 252 19.28 9.02 -18.05
N ALA A 253 17.94 8.99 -18.15
CA ALA A 253 17.11 9.46 -19.26
C ALA A 253 16.96 8.52 -20.47
N GLY A 254 15.74 8.55 -21.03
CA GLY A 254 15.26 7.66 -22.08
C GLY A 254 14.34 6.56 -21.53
N SER A 255 13.04 6.63 -21.83
CA SER A 255 12.18 5.43 -21.76
C SER A 255 12.40 4.65 -23.04
N HIS A 256 12.80 3.40 -22.91
CA HIS A 256 12.80 2.43 -24.01
C HIS A 256 11.68 1.43 -23.79
N ASP A 257 11.28 0.72 -24.84
CA ASP A 257 10.20 -0.26 -24.75
C ASP A 257 10.46 -1.28 -23.63
N GLY A 258 9.53 -1.31 -22.66
CA GLY A 258 9.58 -2.22 -21.52
C GLY A 258 10.38 -1.74 -20.29
N GLU A 259 10.87 -0.49 -20.26
CA GLU A 259 11.64 0.08 -19.15
C GLU A 259 11.03 1.38 -18.60
N PHE A 260 11.07 1.53 -17.27
CA PHE A 260 10.71 2.78 -16.60
C PHE A 260 11.88 3.75 -16.61
N SER A 261 11.62 5.05 -16.66
CA SER A 261 12.64 6.08 -16.52
C SER A 261 12.43 6.80 -15.18
N ILE A 262 13.29 6.58 -14.17
CA ILE A 262 13.18 7.19 -12.84
C ILE A 262 14.17 8.36 -12.70
N ARG A 263 13.68 9.59 -12.89
CA ARG A 263 14.48 10.83 -12.74
C ARG A 263 13.96 11.75 -11.64
N THR A 264 12.77 11.46 -11.15
CA THR A 264 12.06 12.24 -10.14
C THR A 264 11.33 11.30 -9.18
N SER A 265 10.92 11.82 -8.02
CA SER A 265 10.02 11.10 -7.10
C SER A 265 8.67 10.74 -7.76
N ARG A 266 8.20 11.55 -8.73
CA ARG A 266 7.01 11.23 -9.53
C ARG A 266 7.23 10.00 -10.40
N ASP A 267 8.38 9.91 -11.06
CA ASP A 267 8.68 8.74 -11.89
C ASP A 267 8.84 7.47 -11.05
N ALA A 268 9.46 7.60 -9.88
CA ALA A 268 9.53 6.51 -8.91
C ALA A 268 8.12 6.05 -8.51
N PHE A 269 7.19 6.99 -8.23
CA PHE A 269 5.80 6.65 -7.94
C PHE A 269 5.13 5.89 -9.09
N LEU A 270 5.33 6.30 -10.34
CA LEU A 270 4.78 5.59 -11.51
C LEU A 270 5.33 4.16 -11.64
N ALA A 271 6.61 3.94 -11.31
CA ALA A 271 7.19 2.60 -11.27
C ALA A 271 6.53 1.71 -10.19
N PHE A 272 6.25 2.26 -9.00
CA PHE A 272 5.47 1.55 -7.97
C PHE A 272 4.03 1.30 -8.40
N GLU A 273 3.39 2.27 -9.05
CA GLU A 273 2.03 2.11 -9.56
C GLU A 273 1.95 0.93 -10.54
N ALA A 274 2.89 0.85 -11.48
CA ALA A 274 2.99 -0.26 -12.41
C ALA A 274 3.25 -1.60 -11.70
N LEU A 275 4.15 -1.61 -10.72
CA LEU A 275 4.45 -2.81 -9.92
C LEU A 275 3.20 -3.33 -9.19
N VAL A 276 2.41 -2.42 -8.60
CA VAL A 276 1.15 -2.76 -7.93
C VAL A 276 0.07 -3.23 -8.93
N LYS A 277 0.04 -2.69 -10.15
CA LYS A 277 -0.86 -3.18 -11.20
C LYS A 277 -0.54 -4.62 -11.59
N ILE A 278 0.75 -5.00 -11.63
CA ILE A 278 1.16 -6.40 -11.86
C ILE A 278 0.59 -7.31 -10.75
N PHE A 279 0.66 -6.91 -9.48
CA PHE A 279 0.08 -7.67 -8.36
C PHE A 279 -1.44 -7.88 -8.44
N LYS A 280 -2.17 -6.97 -9.08
CA LYS A 280 -3.64 -7.08 -9.22
C LYS A 280 -4.06 -8.09 -10.29
N SER A 281 -3.14 -8.50 -11.16
CA SER A 281 -3.41 -9.39 -12.30
C SER A 281 -3.26 -10.88 -11.97
N ASP A 282 -2.76 -11.21 -10.78
CA ASP A 282 -2.70 -12.57 -10.21
C ASP A 282 -3.89 -12.81 -9.26
#